data_AF-A0A8A4TMQ9-F1
#
_entry.id   AF-A0A8A4TMQ9-F1
#
_cell.length_a   1.000
_cell.length_b   1.000
_cell.length_c   1.000
_cell.angle_alpha   90.00
_cell.angle_beta   90.00
_cell.angle_gamma   90.00
#
_symmetry.space_group_name_H-M   'P 1'
#
loop_
_entity.id
_entity.type
_entity.pdbx_description
1 polymer ?
#
loop_
_entity_poly.entity_id
_entity_poly.type
_entity_poly.pdbx_seq_one_letter_code
_entity_poly.pdbx_strand_id
1 'polypeptide(L)'
;MRRSRFDEYAQRAYVIAFFLHGNRQVAFSVVADAFAFLPVTMFRQQKRAYYRAAQPSKTQFTEAQLLQQLVMERSLLFERKNERQGLATEWDLFVRYVKFIVQRTTPHTAFHVTVGLTRFIYDYTSADCAALFESLDQNRILDMAAYRRAKARLHADVKSRFDGFIVEKIGFRGEKFFEIDQRPHRWIPLLHRCMALFSPWPADRADENMERIQVMLEPQTLSDRVRDLDLTPLDEALRIPRFVNVKDKETPEQNDHPELEPEQREELYERFVLSKRGVTELRLLVVKVGGQEIKRWTLGGTEPVMLELDAHDDNLEVWGGSDGDLQPLCFHPLWGGLSSPEEGTSEHMSLGQGRSLRFRWFDHGTLLHLSYFDNRFQRLVSTLAQWWSGLATTPRWVLVCGLILLPLLGWFLGTSRAPQLIDPIPDIVRSDEVPFAFPPETRTYDREIAKALFERGVHLLGRDSAEDHRAALRDFELAYRLDPEFVRALEHMILAAELVGDEEKAAKYMEMLKRRDQEP
;
A
#
# COMPACT_ATOMS: atom_id res chain seq x y z
N MET A 1 2.83 24.37 -18.36
CA MET A 1 3.55 23.11 -18.68
C MET A 1 2.52 22.01 -18.82
N ARG A 2 2.46 21.30 -19.96
CA ARG A 2 1.67 20.06 -20.05
C ARG A 2 2.40 19.00 -19.22
N ARG A 3 1.75 18.41 -18.21
CA ARG A 3 2.29 17.22 -17.52
C ARG A 3 2.61 16.16 -18.58
N SER A 4 3.73 15.48 -18.42
CA SER A 4 4.06 14.43 -19.36
C SER A 4 2.99 13.32 -19.23
N ARG A 5 2.63 12.66 -20.34
CA ARG A 5 1.70 11.51 -20.28
C ARG A 5 2.22 10.42 -19.34
N PHE A 6 3.55 10.35 -19.18
CA PHE A 6 4.21 9.42 -18.28
C PHE A 6 3.87 9.72 -16.82
N ASP A 7 3.96 10.98 -16.38
CA ASP A 7 3.69 11.39 -14.99
C ASP A 7 2.24 11.06 -14.61
N GLU A 8 1.30 11.27 -15.54
CA GLU A 8 -0.11 10.92 -15.35
C GLU A 8 -0.30 9.41 -15.17
N TYR A 9 0.36 8.60 -16.00
CA TYR A 9 0.29 7.13 -15.92
C TYR A 9 0.94 6.61 -14.64
N ALA A 10 2.08 7.17 -14.24
CA ALA A 10 2.76 6.81 -13.00
C ALA A 10 1.91 7.12 -11.78
N GLN A 11 1.29 8.30 -11.74
CA GLN A 11 0.39 8.70 -10.66
C GLN A 11 -0.82 7.77 -10.57
N ARG A 12 -1.48 7.44 -11.70
CA ARG A 12 -2.62 6.52 -11.69
C ARG A 12 -2.21 5.10 -11.29
N ALA A 13 -1.06 4.62 -11.77
CA ALA A 13 -0.51 3.33 -11.39
C ALA A 13 -0.25 3.26 -9.87
N TYR A 14 0.33 4.32 -9.30
CA TYR A 14 0.57 4.44 -7.86
C TYR A 14 -0.73 4.42 -7.07
N VAL A 15 -1.76 5.15 -7.52
CA VAL A 15 -3.07 5.17 -6.83
C VAL A 15 -3.66 3.75 -6.74
N ILE A 16 -3.61 2.98 -7.83
CA ILE A 16 -4.07 1.59 -7.83
C ILE A 16 -3.25 0.74 -6.87
N ALA A 17 -1.92 0.80 -6.95
CA ALA A 17 -1.06 0.00 -6.10
C ALA A 17 -1.22 0.37 -4.61
N PHE A 18 -1.29 1.66 -4.29
CA PHE A 18 -1.50 2.13 -2.93
C PHE A 18 -2.87 1.73 -2.38
N PHE A 19 -3.92 1.80 -3.20
CA PHE A 19 -5.24 1.31 -2.81
C PHE A 19 -5.26 -0.20 -2.50
N LEU A 20 -4.47 -1.00 -3.23
CA LEU A 20 -4.39 -2.45 -3.01
C LEU A 20 -3.59 -2.84 -1.77
N HIS A 21 -2.58 -2.06 -1.38
CA HIS A 21 -1.59 -2.48 -0.37
C HIS A 21 -1.57 -1.59 0.88
N GLY A 22 -2.08 -0.36 0.85
CA GLY A 22 -1.99 0.62 1.93
C GLY A 22 -0.57 1.09 2.28
N ASN A 23 0.48 0.46 1.73
CA ASN A 23 1.88 0.73 2.00
C ASN A 23 2.54 1.44 0.80
N ARG A 24 3.14 2.61 1.06
CA ARG A 24 3.77 3.44 0.03
C ARG A 24 4.95 2.76 -0.65
N GLN A 25 5.83 2.12 0.11
CA GLN A 25 7.03 1.45 -0.43
C GLN A 25 6.64 0.26 -1.32
N VAL A 26 5.65 -0.53 -0.89
CA VAL A 26 5.11 -1.63 -1.70
C VAL A 26 4.47 -1.07 -2.97
N ALA A 27 3.68 0.00 -2.88
CA ALA A 27 3.06 0.63 -4.03
C ALA A 27 4.10 1.12 -5.05
N PHE A 28 5.15 1.80 -4.60
CA PHE A 28 6.26 2.21 -5.48
C PHE A 28 6.96 1.02 -6.14
N SER A 29 7.24 -0.03 -5.37
CA SER A 29 7.86 -1.26 -5.90
C SER A 29 7.01 -1.90 -6.99
N VAL A 30 5.70 -2.03 -6.77
CA VAL A 30 4.75 -2.56 -7.76
C VAL A 30 4.72 -1.70 -9.03
N VAL A 31 4.69 -0.37 -8.90
CA VAL A 31 4.67 0.55 -10.05
C VAL A 31 5.97 0.46 -10.84
N ALA A 32 7.11 0.47 -10.15
CA ALA A 32 8.43 0.33 -10.76
C ALA A 32 8.56 -1.01 -11.51
N ASP A 33 8.07 -2.12 -10.95
CA ASP A 33 7.98 -3.41 -11.61
C ASP A 33 7.08 -3.35 -12.86
N ALA A 34 5.90 -2.76 -12.74
CA ALA A 34 4.95 -2.65 -13.84
C ALA A 34 5.55 -1.88 -15.04
N PHE A 35 6.22 -0.74 -14.80
CA PHE A 35 6.87 0.02 -15.87
C PHE A 35 8.00 -0.75 -16.54
N ALA A 36 8.83 -1.46 -15.78
CA ALA A 36 9.92 -2.23 -16.39
C ALA A 36 9.43 -3.37 -17.29
N PHE A 37 8.26 -3.95 -16.99
CA PHE A 37 7.63 -4.99 -17.83
C PHE A 37 6.75 -4.45 -18.96
N LEU A 38 6.43 -3.15 -18.97
CA LEU A 38 5.55 -2.55 -19.96
C LEU A 38 6.06 -2.72 -21.41
N PRO A 39 7.34 -2.42 -21.75
CA PRO A 39 7.84 -2.57 -23.11
C PRO A 39 7.75 -4.01 -23.64
N VAL A 40 8.10 -4.99 -22.78
CA VAL A 40 8.04 -6.42 -23.13
C VAL A 40 6.60 -6.85 -23.38
N THR A 41 5.66 -6.34 -22.59
CA THR A 41 4.23 -6.67 -22.71
C THR A 41 3.61 -6.05 -23.95
N MET A 42 3.96 -4.80 -24.27
CA MET A 42 3.58 -4.14 -25.52
C MET A 42 4.07 -4.92 -26.73
N PHE A 43 5.35 -5.32 -26.76
CA PHE A 43 5.92 -6.11 -27.84
C PHE A 43 5.19 -7.46 -28.02
N ARG A 44 4.90 -8.16 -26.92
CA ARG A 44 4.12 -9.41 -26.96
C ARG A 44 2.71 -9.19 -27.51
N GLN A 45 2.06 -8.07 -27.19
CA GLN A 45 0.74 -7.74 -27.75
C GLN A 45 0.83 -7.45 -29.24
N GLN A 46 1.78 -6.63 -29.68
CA GLN A 46 2.00 -6.32 -31.10
C GLN A 46 2.28 -7.59 -31.91
N LYS A 47 3.14 -8.49 -31.40
CA LYS A 47 3.42 -9.79 -32.01
C LYS A 47 2.14 -10.63 -32.14
N ARG A 48 1.29 -10.66 -31.11
CA ARG A 48 -0.01 -11.37 -31.16
C ARG A 48 -0.96 -10.76 -32.19
N ALA A 49 -1.03 -9.43 -32.28
CA ALA A 49 -1.85 -8.74 -33.27
C ALA A 49 -1.40 -9.07 -34.70
N TYR A 50 -0.07 -9.11 -34.93
CA TYR A 50 0.52 -9.48 -36.23
C TYR A 50 0.14 -10.90 -36.66
N TYR A 51 0.31 -11.90 -35.80
CA TYR A 51 0.04 -13.31 -36.17
C TYR A 51 -1.44 -13.72 -36.16
N ARG A 52 -2.34 -12.90 -35.57
CA ARG A 52 -3.78 -13.21 -35.46
C ARG A 52 -4.69 -12.16 -36.10
N ALA A 53 -4.19 -11.45 -37.12
CA ALA A 53 -4.93 -10.39 -37.77
C ALA A 53 -6.32 -10.81 -38.28
N ALA A 54 -6.50 -12.08 -38.67
CA ALA A 54 -7.77 -12.58 -39.22
C ALA A 54 -8.89 -12.77 -38.19
N GLN A 55 -8.58 -13.00 -36.91
CA GLN A 55 -9.58 -13.24 -35.86
C GLN A 55 -9.06 -12.76 -34.48
N PRO A 56 -9.18 -11.46 -34.18
CA PRO A 56 -8.82 -10.93 -32.87
C PRO A 56 -9.82 -11.46 -31.82
N SER A 57 -9.47 -12.56 -31.17
CA SER A 57 -10.28 -13.15 -30.08
C SER A 57 -10.04 -12.48 -28.72
N LYS A 58 -9.21 -11.45 -28.66
CA LYS A 58 -8.80 -10.76 -27.43
C LYS A 58 -8.80 -9.26 -27.63
N THR A 59 -9.23 -8.54 -26.60
CA THR A 59 -9.12 -7.08 -26.51
C THR A 59 -7.67 -6.63 -26.72
N GLN A 60 -7.46 -5.61 -27.55
CA GLN A 60 -6.18 -4.92 -27.63
C GLN A 60 -6.15 -3.79 -26.60
N PHE A 61 -5.10 -3.74 -25.79
CA PHE A 61 -4.93 -2.70 -24.78
C PHE A 61 -4.04 -1.58 -25.28
N THR A 62 -4.33 -0.34 -24.91
CA THR A 62 -3.36 0.75 -25.05
C THR A 62 -2.19 0.57 -24.08
N GLU A 63 -1.11 1.33 -24.27
CA GLU A 63 0.02 1.35 -23.33
C GLU A 63 -0.42 1.63 -21.88
N ALA A 64 -1.30 2.62 -21.71
CA ALA A 64 -1.84 2.99 -20.40
C ALA A 64 -2.62 1.83 -19.76
N GLN A 65 -3.50 1.18 -20.52
CA GLN A 65 -4.26 0.05 -20.03
C GLN A 65 -3.38 -1.18 -19.76
N LEU A 66 -2.34 -1.41 -20.56
CA LEU A 66 -1.35 -2.46 -20.28
C LEU A 66 -0.60 -2.18 -18.97
N LEU A 67 -0.21 -0.94 -18.70
CA LEU A 67 0.40 -0.56 -17.43
C LEU A 67 -0.55 -0.85 -16.26
N GLN A 68 -1.83 -0.47 -16.38
CA GLN A 68 -2.84 -0.77 -15.37
C GLN A 68 -2.95 -2.29 -15.09
N GLN A 69 -3.01 -3.10 -16.14
CA GLN A 69 -3.04 -4.57 -16.00
C GLN A 69 -1.79 -5.11 -15.32
N LEU A 70 -0.61 -4.56 -15.67
CA LEU A 70 0.66 -4.94 -15.05
C LEU A 70 0.73 -4.56 -13.57
N VAL A 71 0.22 -3.39 -13.17
CA VAL A 71 0.14 -3.01 -11.74
C VAL A 71 -0.69 -4.03 -10.95
N MET A 72 -1.85 -4.41 -11.47
CA MET A 72 -2.70 -5.43 -10.82
C MET A 72 -2.05 -6.82 -10.80
N GLU A 73 -1.29 -7.18 -11.83
CA GLU A 73 -0.55 -8.45 -11.93
C GLU A 73 0.62 -8.50 -10.96
N ARG A 74 1.43 -7.43 -10.90
CA ARG A 74 2.61 -7.35 -10.03
C ARG A 74 2.24 -7.24 -8.55
N SER A 75 1.08 -6.65 -8.26
CA SER A 75 0.52 -6.62 -6.90
C SER A 75 0.29 -8.02 -6.30
N LEU A 76 0.06 -9.04 -7.15
CA LEU A 76 -0.28 -10.40 -6.69
C LEU A 76 0.78 -11.03 -5.77
N LEU A 77 2.07 -10.72 -5.97
CA LEU A 77 3.14 -11.27 -5.15
C LEU A 77 3.04 -10.77 -3.71
N PHE A 78 2.79 -9.47 -3.54
CA PHE A 78 2.64 -8.82 -2.23
C PHE A 78 1.33 -9.23 -1.55
N GLU A 79 0.23 -9.32 -2.32
CA GLU A 79 -1.06 -9.82 -1.83
C GLU A 79 -0.94 -11.22 -1.22
N ARG A 80 -0.32 -12.15 -1.96
CA ARG A 80 -0.12 -13.53 -1.50
C ARG A 80 0.79 -13.61 -0.29
N LYS A 81 1.81 -12.75 -0.20
CA LYS A 81 2.67 -12.66 0.98
C LYS A 81 1.85 -12.24 2.20
N ASN A 82 1.08 -11.16 2.08
CA ASN A 82 0.21 -10.64 3.14
C ASN A 82 -0.88 -11.66 3.54
N GLU A 83 -1.49 -12.35 2.58
CA GLU A 83 -2.45 -13.46 2.80
C GLU A 83 -1.84 -14.62 3.60
N ARG A 84 -0.65 -15.08 3.22
CA ARG A 84 0.04 -16.20 3.92
C ARG A 84 0.45 -15.85 5.34
N GLN A 85 0.72 -14.57 5.59
CA GLN A 85 1.04 -14.06 6.92
C GLN A 85 -0.22 -13.83 7.78
N GLY A 86 -1.42 -14.05 7.24
CA GLY A 86 -2.67 -13.78 7.93
C GLY A 86 -2.88 -12.30 8.24
N LEU A 87 -2.27 -11.41 7.44
CA LEU A 87 -2.37 -9.96 7.55
C LEU A 87 -3.46 -9.39 6.65
N ALA A 88 -4.10 -10.21 5.82
CA ALA A 88 -5.18 -9.79 4.94
C ALA A 88 -6.48 -9.66 5.74
N THR A 89 -7.04 -8.46 5.78
CA THR A 89 -8.37 -8.24 6.34
C THR A 89 -9.46 -8.74 5.38
N GLU A 90 -10.69 -8.85 5.88
CA GLU A 90 -11.86 -9.13 5.04
C GLU A 90 -12.01 -8.10 3.90
N TRP A 91 -11.75 -6.83 4.22
CA TRP A 91 -11.77 -5.71 3.28
C TRP A 91 -10.72 -5.88 2.18
N ASP A 92 -9.49 -6.28 2.53
CA ASP A 92 -8.43 -6.55 1.55
C ASP A 92 -8.81 -7.68 0.61
N LEU A 93 -9.35 -8.78 1.16
CA LEU A 93 -9.79 -9.93 0.37
C LEU A 93 -10.91 -9.56 -0.60
N PHE A 94 -11.87 -8.73 -0.17
CA PHE A 94 -12.91 -8.21 -1.04
C PHE A 94 -12.35 -7.36 -2.19
N VAL A 95 -11.46 -6.40 -1.89
CA VAL A 95 -10.82 -5.58 -2.94
C VAL A 95 -10.08 -6.46 -3.94
N ARG A 96 -9.30 -7.42 -3.44
CA ARG A 96 -8.53 -8.37 -4.28
C ARG A 96 -9.45 -9.28 -5.09
N TYR A 97 -10.60 -9.66 -4.55
CA TYR A 97 -11.62 -10.43 -5.26
C TYR A 97 -12.18 -9.66 -6.45
N VAL A 98 -12.64 -8.42 -6.25
CA VAL A 98 -13.13 -7.57 -7.34
C VAL A 98 -12.04 -7.32 -8.38
N LYS A 99 -10.83 -6.97 -7.93
CA LYS A 99 -9.65 -6.83 -8.79
C LYS A 99 -9.42 -8.08 -9.65
N PHE A 100 -9.45 -9.27 -9.03
CA PHE A 100 -9.22 -10.53 -9.71
C PHE A 100 -10.28 -10.81 -10.78
N ILE A 101 -11.57 -10.57 -10.49
CA ILE A 101 -12.66 -10.74 -11.46
C ILE A 101 -12.44 -9.83 -12.68
N VAL A 102 -12.17 -8.54 -12.45
CA VAL A 102 -11.91 -7.57 -13.54
C VAL A 102 -10.66 -7.98 -14.33
N GLN A 103 -9.52 -8.14 -13.65
CA GLN A 103 -8.25 -8.51 -14.27
C GLN A 103 -8.33 -9.80 -15.08
N ARG A 104 -9.11 -10.78 -14.63
CA ARG A 104 -9.24 -12.06 -15.32
C ARG A 104 -10.14 -11.98 -16.56
N THR A 105 -11.12 -11.08 -16.57
CA THR A 105 -12.15 -11.03 -17.62
C THR A 105 -11.86 -9.99 -18.70
N THR A 106 -11.34 -8.82 -18.35
CA THR A 106 -11.02 -7.72 -19.28
C THR A 106 -10.11 -8.12 -20.46
N PRO A 107 -9.08 -8.98 -20.30
CA PRO A 107 -8.22 -9.39 -21.42
C PRO A 107 -8.89 -10.23 -22.50
N HIS A 108 -10.15 -10.65 -22.28
CA HIS A 108 -10.92 -11.44 -23.23
C HIS A 108 -11.84 -10.56 -24.07
N THR A 109 -13.06 -10.31 -23.60
CA THR A 109 -14.11 -9.57 -24.30
C THR A 109 -15.13 -9.01 -23.31
N ALA A 110 -15.99 -8.07 -23.75
CA ALA A 110 -17.11 -7.58 -22.96
C ALA A 110 -18.00 -8.71 -22.43
N PHE A 111 -18.23 -9.77 -23.22
CA PHE A 111 -18.94 -10.98 -22.79
C PHE A 111 -18.38 -11.60 -21.49
N HIS A 112 -17.04 -11.70 -21.37
CA HIS A 112 -16.44 -12.29 -20.17
C HIS A 112 -16.58 -11.37 -18.96
N VAL A 113 -16.50 -10.06 -19.18
CA VAL A 113 -16.74 -9.05 -18.12
C VAL A 113 -18.19 -9.13 -17.66
N THR A 114 -19.16 -9.20 -18.58
CA THR A 114 -20.58 -9.40 -18.26
C THR A 114 -20.79 -10.66 -17.43
N VAL A 115 -20.23 -11.81 -17.83
CA VAL A 115 -20.29 -13.05 -17.02
C VAL A 115 -19.64 -12.87 -15.64
N GLY A 116 -18.49 -12.19 -15.57
CA GLY A 116 -17.80 -11.92 -14.31
C GLY A 116 -18.66 -11.11 -13.35
N LEU A 117 -19.18 -9.96 -13.78
CA LEU A 117 -19.99 -9.12 -12.92
C LEU A 117 -21.31 -9.79 -12.56
N THR A 118 -22.07 -10.24 -13.55
CA THR A 118 -23.44 -10.75 -13.35
C THR A 118 -23.52 -12.09 -12.63
N ARG A 119 -22.43 -12.88 -12.58
CA ARG A 119 -22.44 -14.21 -11.93
C ARG A 119 -21.54 -14.30 -10.69
N PHE A 120 -20.66 -13.34 -10.44
CA PHE A 120 -19.71 -13.36 -9.30
C PHE A 120 -19.76 -12.12 -8.42
N ILE A 121 -20.32 -11.00 -8.90
CA ILE A 121 -20.58 -9.81 -8.09
C ILE A 121 -22.07 -9.69 -7.81
N TYR A 122 -22.90 -9.99 -8.81
CA TYR A 122 -24.36 -9.99 -8.72
C TYR A 122 -24.92 -11.41 -8.93
N ASP A 123 -26.18 -11.67 -8.54
CA ASP A 123 -26.86 -12.96 -8.63
C ASP A 123 -27.81 -13.08 -9.84
N TYR A 124 -27.45 -12.48 -10.97
CA TYR A 124 -28.26 -12.57 -12.17
C TYR A 124 -28.23 -13.98 -12.75
N THR A 125 -29.34 -14.47 -13.27
CA THR A 125 -29.39 -15.78 -13.92
C THR A 125 -28.58 -15.78 -15.23
N SER A 126 -28.39 -16.95 -15.83
CA SER A 126 -27.73 -17.00 -17.15
C SER A 126 -28.57 -16.32 -18.24
N ALA A 127 -29.90 -16.24 -18.08
CA ALA A 127 -30.78 -15.56 -19.03
C ALA A 127 -30.62 -14.03 -18.90
N ASP A 128 -30.61 -13.51 -17.67
CA ASP A 128 -30.37 -12.09 -17.38
C ASP A 128 -28.97 -11.66 -17.87
N CYS A 129 -27.95 -12.49 -17.63
CA CYS A 129 -26.60 -12.27 -18.16
C CYS A 129 -26.58 -12.21 -19.69
N ALA A 130 -27.39 -13.03 -20.37
CA ALA A 130 -27.49 -13.01 -21.82
C ALA A 130 -28.19 -11.74 -22.33
N ALA A 131 -29.32 -11.37 -21.72
CA ALA A 131 -30.03 -10.13 -22.04
C ALA A 131 -29.13 -8.89 -21.86
N LEU A 132 -28.38 -8.82 -20.76
CA LEU A 132 -27.42 -7.74 -20.52
C LEU A 132 -26.33 -7.69 -21.60
N PHE A 133 -25.74 -8.84 -21.97
CA PHE A 133 -24.70 -8.87 -22.99
C PHE A 133 -25.24 -8.51 -24.39
N GLU A 134 -26.40 -9.05 -24.76
CA GLU A 134 -27.05 -8.79 -26.06
C GLU A 134 -27.47 -7.31 -26.17
N SER A 135 -27.78 -6.64 -25.07
CA SER A 135 -28.01 -5.18 -25.04
C SER A 135 -26.77 -4.35 -25.39
N LEU A 136 -25.56 -4.92 -25.27
CA LEU A 136 -24.28 -4.28 -25.62
C LEU A 136 -23.83 -4.63 -27.03
N ASP A 137 -24.14 -5.84 -27.49
CA ASP A 137 -23.67 -6.39 -28.77
C ASP A 137 -24.78 -7.17 -29.47
N GLN A 138 -25.68 -6.43 -30.12
CA GLN A 138 -26.84 -6.99 -30.82
C GLN A 138 -26.46 -7.93 -31.97
N ASN A 139 -25.23 -7.85 -32.47
CA ASN A 139 -24.75 -8.67 -33.58
C ASN A 139 -24.24 -10.05 -33.12
N ARG A 140 -24.13 -10.30 -31.81
CA ARG A 140 -23.48 -11.48 -31.27
C ARG A 140 -24.36 -12.24 -30.29
N ILE A 141 -25.24 -13.07 -30.83
CA ILE A 141 -26.03 -14.02 -30.05
C ILE A 141 -25.17 -15.25 -29.73
N LEU A 142 -25.03 -15.58 -28.45
CA LEU A 142 -24.25 -16.72 -27.98
C LEU A 142 -25.17 -17.79 -27.38
N ASP A 143 -24.80 -19.04 -27.55
CA ASP A 143 -25.55 -20.13 -26.92
C ASP A 143 -25.41 -20.11 -25.39
N MET A 144 -26.42 -20.62 -24.68
CA MET A 144 -26.38 -20.75 -23.22
C MET A 144 -25.22 -21.62 -22.72
N ALA A 145 -24.69 -22.51 -23.59
CA ALA A 145 -23.51 -23.31 -23.28
C ALA A 145 -22.23 -22.45 -23.18
N ALA A 146 -22.09 -21.37 -23.95
CA ALA A 146 -20.98 -20.43 -23.83
C ALA A 146 -20.97 -19.75 -22.46
N TYR A 147 -22.12 -19.24 -21.99
CA TYR A 147 -22.24 -18.62 -20.66
C TYR A 147 -21.88 -19.60 -19.53
N ARG A 148 -22.36 -20.85 -19.61
CA ARG A 148 -22.04 -21.90 -18.63
C ARG A 148 -20.55 -22.24 -18.62
N ARG A 149 -19.92 -22.37 -19.80
CA ARG A 149 -18.47 -22.62 -19.91
C ARG A 149 -17.64 -21.46 -19.36
N ALA A 150 -18.01 -20.22 -19.68
CA ALA A 150 -17.34 -19.03 -19.16
C ALA A 150 -17.46 -18.95 -17.62
N LYS A 151 -18.66 -19.15 -17.07
CA LYS A 151 -18.90 -19.20 -15.62
C LYS A 151 -18.07 -20.31 -14.96
N ALA A 152 -18.10 -21.53 -15.49
CA ALA A 152 -17.38 -22.67 -14.91
C ALA A 152 -15.86 -22.44 -14.88
N ARG A 153 -15.31 -21.85 -15.95
CA ARG A 153 -13.89 -21.48 -16.02
C ARG A 153 -13.53 -20.41 -14.98
N LEU A 154 -14.31 -19.33 -14.92
CA LEU A 154 -14.06 -18.25 -13.96
C LEU A 154 -14.23 -18.75 -12.52
N HIS A 155 -15.18 -19.65 -12.26
CA HIS A 155 -15.37 -20.28 -10.95
C HIS A 155 -14.13 -21.08 -10.53
N ALA A 156 -13.56 -21.87 -11.45
CA ALA A 156 -12.33 -22.62 -11.18
C ALA A 156 -11.15 -21.68 -10.89
N ASP A 157 -11.02 -20.60 -11.66
CA ASP A 157 -9.97 -19.59 -11.48
C ASP A 157 -10.12 -18.86 -10.11
N VAL A 158 -11.34 -18.45 -9.74
CA VAL A 158 -11.64 -17.81 -8.45
C VAL A 158 -11.36 -18.74 -7.28
N LYS A 159 -11.87 -19.98 -7.35
CA LYS A 159 -11.62 -21.00 -6.33
C LYS A 159 -10.12 -21.23 -6.15
N SER A 160 -9.37 -21.36 -7.25
CA SER A 160 -7.93 -21.56 -7.19
C SER A 160 -7.19 -20.36 -6.60
N ARG A 161 -7.66 -19.12 -6.80
CA ARG A 161 -7.01 -17.92 -6.29
C ARG A 161 -7.28 -17.67 -4.81
N PHE A 162 -8.50 -17.94 -4.36
CA PHE A 162 -8.98 -17.64 -3.00
C PHE A 162 -9.21 -18.92 -2.19
N ASP A 163 -8.54 -20.01 -2.56
CA ASP A 163 -8.61 -21.26 -1.81
C ASP A 163 -8.23 -21.01 -0.35
N GLY A 164 -9.02 -21.55 0.57
CA GLY A 164 -8.91 -21.27 1.99
C GLY A 164 -9.61 -19.99 2.48
N PHE A 165 -9.84 -18.98 1.63
CA PHE A 165 -10.49 -17.72 2.02
C PHE A 165 -11.99 -17.66 1.71
N ILE A 166 -12.49 -18.50 0.80
CA ILE A 166 -13.92 -18.61 0.46
C ILE A 166 -14.40 -20.06 0.60
N VAL A 167 -15.67 -20.23 0.95
CA VAL A 167 -16.29 -21.56 1.12
C VAL A 167 -17.13 -21.88 -0.11
N GLU A 168 -16.82 -23.00 -0.78
CA GLU A 168 -17.65 -23.53 -1.87
C GLU A 168 -18.79 -24.39 -1.31
N LYS A 169 -20.02 -24.12 -1.75
CA LYS A 169 -21.22 -24.91 -1.48
C LYS A 169 -21.74 -25.54 -2.77
N ILE A 170 -22.41 -26.68 -2.62
CA ILE A 170 -23.06 -27.39 -3.73
C ILE A 170 -24.56 -27.22 -3.57
N GLY A 171 -25.21 -26.65 -4.58
CA GLY A 171 -26.66 -26.47 -4.63
C GLY A 171 -27.41 -27.75 -4.93
N PHE A 172 -28.74 -27.68 -4.82
CA PHE A 172 -29.62 -28.83 -5.02
C PHE A 172 -29.46 -29.52 -6.39
N ARG A 173 -29.06 -28.77 -7.42
CA ARG A 173 -28.81 -29.28 -8.78
C ARG A 173 -27.35 -29.66 -9.06
N GLY A 174 -26.52 -29.79 -8.02
CA GLY A 174 -25.09 -30.04 -8.16
C GLY A 174 -24.29 -28.83 -8.63
N GLU A 175 -24.92 -27.66 -8.70
CA GLU A 175 -24.24 -26.42 -9.09
C GLU A 175 -23.34 -25.92 -7.97
N LYS A 176 -22.11 -25.54 -8.32
CA LYS A 176 -21.16 -24.99 -7.36
C LYS A 176 -21.33 -23.48 -7.27
N PHE A 177 -21.35 -22.97 -6.04
CA PHE A 177 -21.38 -21.55 -5.74
C PHE A 177 -20.60 -21.25 -4.46
N PHE A 178 -20.22 -19.99 -4.24
CA PHE A 178 -19.58 -19.59 -2.99
C PHE A 178 -20.63 -19.20 -1.95
N GLU A 179 -20.38 -19.55 -0.69
CA GLU A 179 -21.16 -19.05 0.43
C GLU A 179 -21.20 -17.52 0.40
N ILE A 180 -22.41 -16.95 0.52
CA ILE A 180 -22.64 -15.52 0.36
C ILE A 180 -22.56 -14.86 1.74
N ASP A 181 -22.02 -13.64 1.78
CA ASP A 181 -22.11 -12.75 2.93
C ASP A 181 -23.57 -12.52 3.35
N GLN A 182 -23.85 -12.48 4.65
CA GLN A 182 -25.21 -12.25 5.17
C GLN A 182 -25.67 -10.79 5.02
N ARG A 183 -24.72 -9.85 4.88
CA ARG A 183 -24.97 -8.41 4.75
C ARG A 183 -24.21 -7.86 3.54
N PRO A 184 -24.51 -8.31 2.31
CA PRO A 184 -23.74 -7.95 1.12
C PRO A 184 -23.75 -6.44 0.85
N HIS A 185 -24.83 -5.74 1.21
CA HIS A 185 -25.01 -4.30 0.99
C HIS A 185 -23.89 -3.44 1.62
N ARG A 186 -23.23 -3.90 2.69
CA ARG A 186 -22.09 -3.17 3.31
C ARG A 186 -20.93 -2.97 2.33
N TRP A 187 -20.85 -3.80 1.29
CA TRP A 187 -19.78 -3.75 0.29
C TRP A 187 -20.05 -2.75 -0.84
N ILE A 188 -21.27 -2.22 -1.01
CA ILE A 188 -21.63 -1.37 -2.16
C ILE A 188 -20.69 -0.16 -2.31
N PRO A 189 -20.40 0.64 -1.26
CA PRO A 189 -19.53 1.80 -1.40
C PRO A 189 -18.12 1.42 -1.86
N LEU A 190 -17.59 0.32 -1.33
CA LEU A 190 -16.27 -0.17 -1.72
C LEU A 190 -16.27 -0.79 -3.11
N LEU A 191 -17.32 -1.52 -3.47
CA LEU A 191 -17.49 -2.09 -4.81
C LEU A 191 -17.43 -0.98 -5.86
N HIS A 192 -18.19 0.10 -5.67
CA HIS A 192 -18.17 1.24 -6.59
C HIS A 192 -16.78 1.85 -6.73
N ARG A 193 -16.03 1.99 -5.62
CA ARG A 193 -14.63 2.45 -5.66
C ARG A 193 -13.74 1.49 -6.43
N CYS A 194 -13.84 0.18 -6.18
CA CYS A 194 -13.09 -0.85 -6.91
C CYS A 194 -13.41 -0.82 -8.41
N MET A 195 -14.69 -0.72 -8.77
CA MET A 195 -15.13 -0.69 -10.16
C MET A 195 -14.60 0.53 -10.90
N ALA A 196 -14.68 1.72 -10.28
CA ALA A 196 -14.09 2.94 -10.84
C ALA A 196 -12.57 2.84 -11.01
N LEU A 197 -11.88 2.26 -10.02
CA LEU A 197 -10.42 2.19 -10.02
C LEU A 197 -9.85 1.11 -10.95
N PHE A 198 -10.53 -0.03 -11.07
CA PHE A 198 -10.11 -1.16 -11.88
C PHE A 198 -10.68 -1.13 -13.30
N SER A 199 -11.63 -0.23 -13.59
CA SER A 199 -12.09 0.01 -14.96
C SER A 199 -10.91 0.42 -15.85
N PRO A 200 -10.78 -0.16 -17.07
CA PRO A 200 -9.72 0.19 -18.00
C PRO A 200 -9.64 1.69 -18.22
N TRP A 201 -8.46 2.27 -18.08
CA TRP A 201 -8.28 3.70 -18.31
C TRP A 201 -8.77 4.13 -19.71
N PRO A 202 -9.37 5.32 -19.84
CA PRO A 202 -9.84 5.82 -21.12
C PRO A 202 -8.68 5.94 -22.11
N ALA A 203 -8.97 5.64 -23.37
CA ALA A 203 -8.02 5.63 -24.47
C ALA A 203 -8.51 6.55 -25.59
N ASP A 204 -7.60 7.31 -26.21
CA ASP A 204 -7.91 8.18 -27.36
C ASP A 204 -8.52 7.41 -28.55
N ARG A 205 -8.22 6.10 -28.63
CA ARG A 205 -8.79 5.16 -29.60
C ARG A 205 -9.08 3.84 -28.90
N ALA A 206 -10.27 3.72 -28.32
CA ALA A 206 -10.72 2.46 -27.80
C ALA A 206 -11.19 1.55 -28.94
N ASP A 207 -10.83 0.27 -28.87
CA ASP A 207 -11.53 -0.79 -29.60
C ASP A 207 -13.01 -0.78 -29.16
N GLU A 208 -13.95 -0.99 -30.07
CA GLU A 208 -15.39 -1.05 -29.77
C GLU A 208 -15.67 -2.04 -28.61
N ASN A 209 -14.94 -3.16 -28.57
CA ASN A 209 -15.05 -4.11 -27.48
C ASN A 209 -14.53 -3.56 -26.13
N MET A 210 -13.55 -2.65 -26.14
CA MET A 210 -13.06 -1.97 -24.92
C MET A 210 -14.09 -0.96 -24.41
N GLU A 211 -14.76 -0.20 -25.29
CA GLU A 211 -15.84 0.70 -24.89
C GLU A 211 -16.97 -0.06 -24.20
N ARG A 212 -17.37 -1.21 -24.75
CA ARG A 212 -18.37 -2.10 -24.14
C ARG A 212 -17.92 -2.65 -22.78
N ILE A 213 -16.63 -2.94 -22.61
CA ILE A 213 -16.08 -3.34 -21.30
C ILE A 213 -16.20 -2.19 -20.29
N GLN A 214 -15.85 -0.96 -20.70
CA GLN A 214 -15.94 0.22 -19.82
C GLN A 214 -17.39 0.49 -19.41
N VAL A 215 -18.33 0.43 -20.34
CA VAL A 215 -19.77 0.53 -20.09
C VAL A 215 -20.25 -0.47 -19.04
N MET A 216 -19.74 -1.69 -19.06
CA MET A 216 -20.10 -2.71 -18.06
C MET A 216 -19.45 -2.50 -16.70
N LEU A 217 -18.27 -1.88 -16.66
CA LEU A 217 -17.55 -1.63 -15.41
C LEU A 217 -17.96 -0.29 -14.76
N GLU A 218 -18.69 0.56 -15.45
CA GLU A 218 -19.23 1.80 -14.93
C GLU A 218 -20.54 1.55 -14.16
N PRO A 219 -20.58 1.76 -12.82
CA PRO A 219 -21.73 1.36 -12.01
C PRO A 219 -23.05 2.01 -12.44
N GLN A 220 -23.02 3.29 -12.82
CA GLN A 220 -24.21 4.03 -13.23
C GLN A 220 -24.78 3.47 -14.53
N THR A 221 -23.91 3.28 -15.54
CA THR A 221 -24.34 2.76 -16.84
C THR A 221 -24.83 1.33 -16.76
N LEU A 222 -24.22 0.49 -15.92
CA LEU A 222 -24.72 -0.85 -15.64
C LEU A 222 -26.10 -0.80 -14.97
N SER A 223 -26.29 0.09 -13.98
CA SER A 223 -27.57 0.27 -13.29
C SER A 223 -28.68 0.70 -14.24
N ASP A 224 -28.39 1.64 -15.15
CA ASP A 224 -29.36 2.12 -16.14
C ASP A 224 -29.77 0.98 -17.08
N ARG A 225 -28.82 0.15 -17.54
CA ARG A 225 -29.12 -1.02 -18.39
C ARG A 225 -29.91 -2.10 -17.68
N VAL A 226 -29.60 -2.38 -16.41
CA VAL A 226 -30.37 -3.31 -15.57
C VAL A 226 -31.83 -2.85 -15.49
N ARG A 227 -32.06 -1.55 -15.27
CA ARG A 227 -33.40 -0.97 -15.25
C ARG A 227 -34.10 -1.05 -16.60
N ASP A 228 -33.41 -0.72 -17.70
CA ASP A 228 -33.99 -0.75 -19.05
C ASP A 228 -34.42 -2.16 -19.48
N LEU A 229 -33.80 -3.20 -18.91
CA LEU A 229 -34.13 -4.60 -19.15
C LEU A 229 -35.12 -5.19 -18.12
N ASP A 230 -35.65 -4.37 -17.21
CA ASP A 230 -36.56 -4.80 -16.13
C ASP A 230 -35.97 -5.95 -15.27
N LEU A 231 -34.66 -5.88 -15.01
CA LEU A 231 -33.95 -6.84 -14.17
C LEU A 231 -33.95 -6.37 -12.71
N THR A 232 -33.72 -7.31 -11.78
CA THR A 232 -33.55 -7.01 -10.34
C THR A 232 -32.50 -5.90 -10.15
N PRO A 233 -32.77 -4.85 -9.36
CA PRO A 233 -31.80 -3.79 -9.06
C PRO A 233 -30.44 -4.32 -8.54
N LEU A 234 -29.36 -3.60 -8.84
CA LEU A 234 -27.99 -4.06 -8.53
C LEU A 234 -27.72 -4.26 -7.03
N ASP A 235 -28.31 -3.43 -6.19
CA ASP A 235 -28.20 -3.48 -4.73
C ASP A 235 -28.93 -4.70 -4.15
N GLU A 236 -30.07 -5.07 -4.70
CA GLU A 236 -30.81 -6.28 -4.35
C GLU A 236 -30.17 -7.55 -4.93
N ALA A 237 -29.55 -7.46 -6.11
CA ALA A 237 -28.90 -8.57 -6.78
C ALA A 237 -27.49 -8.86 -6.24
N LEU A 238 -26.97 -8.09 -5.28
CA LEU A 238 -25.58 -8.20 -4.86
C LEU A 238 -25.25 -9.55 -4.18
N ARG A 239 -24.23 -10.25 -4.69
CA ARG A 239 -23.80 -11.59 -4.28
C ARG A 239 -22.30 -11.65 -4.05
N ILE A 240 -21.87 -11.14 -2.90
CA ILE A 240 -20.47 -11.17 -2.49
C ILE A 240 -20.16 -12.44 -1.69
N PRO A 241 -19.09 -13.19 -2.00
CA PRO A 241 -18.67 -14.32 -1.19
C PRO A 241 -18.36 -13.89 0.25
N ARG A 242 -18.71 -14.73 1.22
CA ARG A 242 -18.21 -14.61 2.58
C ARG A 242 -16.72 -14.95 2.59
N PHE A 243 -15.89 -14.02 3.04
CA PHE A 243 -14.47 -14.27 3.25
C PHE A 243 -14.25 -14.76 4.69
N VAL A 244 -13.42 -15.79 4.84
CA VAL A 244 -13.06 -16.38 6.13
C VAL A 244 -11.57 -16.16 6.35
N ASN A 245 -11.18 -15.63 7.51
CA ASN A 245 -9.77 -15.48 7.83
C ASN A 245 -9.19 -16.87 8.13
N VAL A 246 -7.98 -17.14 7.64
CA VAL A 246 -7.33 -18.45 7.82
C VAL A 246 -7.12 -18.74 9.31
N LYS A 247 -6.90 -17.71 10.13
CA LYS A 247 -6.76 -17.82 11.58
C LYS A 247 -8.04 -18.34 12.27
N ASP A 248 -9.22 -18.02 11.73
CA ASP A 248 -10.50 -18.45 12.31
C ASP A 248 -10.77 -19.96 12.12
N LYS A 249 -9.92 -20.67 11.37
CA LYS A 249 -10.08 -22.12 11.12
C LYS A 249 -9.43 -22.99 12.20
N GLU A 250 -8.51 -22.44 12.99
CA GLU A 250 -7.85 -23.18 14.07
C GLU A 250 -8.70 -23.07 15.34
N THR A 251 -9.61 -24.05 15.50
CA THR A 251 -10.30 -24.46 16.75
C THR A 251 -10.94 -23.39 17.64
N PRO A 252 -12.25 -23.51 17.98
CA PRO A 252 -12.85 -22.70 19.02
C PRO A 252 -12.34 -23.19 20.39
N GLU A 253 -11.11 -22.86 20.76
CA GLU A 253 -10.72 -22.84 22.16
C GLU A 253 -11.36 -21.60 22.78
N GLN A 254 -12.22 -21.88 23.76
CA GLN A 254 -13.05 -20.93 24.45
C GLN A 254 -12.14 -20.04 25.30
N ASN A 255 -11.78 -18.87 24.75
CA ASN A 255 -11.02 -17.87 25.48
C ASN A 255 -11.91 -17.28 26.60
N ASP A 256 -11.55 -17.57 27.86
CA ASP A 256 -12.25 -17.11 29.07
C ASP A 256 -11.88 -15.67 29.47
N HIS A 257 -11.19 -14.92 28.62
CA HIS A 257 -10.96 -13.50 28.83
C HIS A 257 -12.21 -12.70 28.42
N PRO A 258 -12.73 -11.81 29.28
CA PRO A 258 -13.85 -10.95 28.90
C PRO A 258 -13.38 -9.99 27.81
N GLU A 259 -13.72 -10.33 26.57
CA GLU A 259 -13.43 -9.50 25.40
C GLU A 259 -14.08 -8.12 25.59
N LEU A 260 -13.31 -7.05 25.41
CA LEU A 260 -13.86 -5.69 25.45
C LEU A 260 -14.92 -5.54 24.36
N GLU A 261 -16.13 -5.17 24.75
CA GLU A 261 -17.23 -4.93 23.80
C GLU A 261 -16.83 -3.80 22.82
N PRO A 262 -17.27 -3.84 21.56
CA PRO A 262 -16.92 -2.82 20.55
C PRO A 262 -17.16 -1.38 21.02
N GLU A 263 -18.22 -1.14 21.79
CA GLU A 263 -18.55 0.17 22.37
C GLU A 263 -17.51 0.64 23.39
N GLN A 264 -16.96 -0.26 24.20
CA GLN A 264 -15.90 0.05 25.17
C GLN A 264 -14.59 0.38 24.44
N ARG A 265 -14.32 -0.29 23.32
CA ARG A 265 -13.15 0.00 22.47
C ARG A 265 -13.26 1.37 21.82
N GLU A 266 -14.45 1.72 21.33
CA GLU A 266 -14.71 3.03 20.73
C GLU A 266 -14.64 4.14 21.79
N GLU A 267 -15.21 3.95 22.99
CA GLU A 267 -15.09 4.91 24.10
C GLU A 267 -13.63 5.12 24.51
N LEU A 268 -12.84 4.05 24.61
CA LEU A 268 -11.40 4.15 24.87
C LEU A 268 -10.71 4.98 23.79
N TYR A 269 -10.93 4.65 22.51
CA TYR A 269 -10.33 5.37 21.40
C TYR A 269 -10.69 6.87 21.41
N GLU A 270 -11.95 7.21 21.66
CA GLU A 270 -12.40 8.60 21.78
C GLU A 270 -11.74 9.33 22.95
N ARG A 271 -11.60 8.67 24.11
CA ARG A 271 -10.83 9.23 25.25
C ARG A 271 -9.39 9.53 24.86
N PHE A 272 -8.73 8.65 24.10
CA PHE A 272 -7.35 8.88 23.63
C PHE A 272 -7.25 10.05 22.65
N VAL A 273 -8.15 10.14 21.67
CA VAL A 273 -8.17 11.25 20.70
C VAL A 273 -8.40 12.60 21.39
N LEU A 274 -9.27 12.64 22.40
CA LEU A 274 -9.59 13.84 23.16
C LEU A 274 -8.52 14.20 24.21
N SER A 275 -7.72 13.22 24.66
CA SER A 275 -6.68 13.39 25.69
C SER A 275 -5.36 14.02 25.21
N LYS A 276 -5.23 14.39 23.92
CA LYS A 276 -4.05 15.12 23.39
C LYS A 276 -3.79 16.50 24.02
N ARG A 277 -4.54 16.89 25.06
CA ARG A 277 -4.25 18.08 25.88
C ARG A 277 -2.93 17.84 26.62
N GLY A 278 -1.95 18.71 26.37
CA GLY A 278 -0.59 18.52 26.87
C GLY A 278 -0.54 18.32 28.39
N VAL A 279 -0.14 17.13 28.82
CA VAL A 279 0.08 16.79 30.23
C VAL A 279 1.23 17.65 30.75
N THR A 280 0.91 18.66 31.57
CA THR A 280 1.86 19.67 32.04
C THR A 280 2.83 19.13 33.09
N GLU A 281 2.43 18.13 33.88
CA GLU A 281 3.28 17.50 34.91
C GLU A 281 3.27 15.96 34.81
N LEU A 282 4.13 15.43 33.94
CA LEU A 282 4.41 14.00 33.90
C LEU A 282 5.39 13.62 35.03
N ARG A 283 4.89 13.03 36.12
CA ARG A 283 5.71 12.46 37.22
C ARG A 283 5.63 10.94 37.28
N LEU A 284 4.54 10.38 36.78
CA LEU A 284 4.24 8.96 36.79
C LEU A 284 3.88 8.52 35.37
N LEU A 285 4.36 7.35 34.99
CA LEU A 285 3.89 6.55 33.85
C LEU A 285 3.27 5.27 34.39
N VAL A 286 2.12 4.89 33.85
CA VAL A 286 1.47 3.62 34.13
C VAL A 286 1.25 2.91 32.81
N VAL A 287 1.76 1.68 32.70
CA VAL A 287 1.52 0.82 31.55
C VAL A 287 0.48 -0.21 31.93
N LYS A 288 -0.58 -0.26 31.13
CA LYS A 288 -1.65 -1.25 31.26
C LYS A 288 -1.71 -2.13 30.02
N VAL A 289 -2.08 -3.38 30.22
CA VAL A 289 -2.29 -4.36 29.16
C VAL A 289 -3.63 -5.04 29.42
N GLY A 290 -4.52 -5.08 28.43
CA GLY A 290 -5.89 -5.55 28.62
C GLY A 290 -6.66 -4.76 29.69
N GLY A 291 -6.33 -3.47 29.87
CA GLY A 291 -6.87 -2.63 30.95
C GLY A 291 -6.29 -2.87 32.36
N GLN A 292 -5.48 -3.91 32.55
CA GLN A 292 -4.82 -4.20 33.83
C GLN A 292 -3.49 -3.47 33.97
N GLU A 293 -3.25 -2.82 35.11
CA GLU A 293 -1.96 -2.18 35.39
C GLU A 293 -0.86 -3.23 35.59
N ILE A 294 0.09 -3.28 34.65
CA ILE A 294 1.24 -4.19 34.68
C ILE A 294 2.44 -3.52 35.33
N LYS A 295 2.64 -2.22 35.07
CA LYS A 295 3.79 -1.48 35.60
C LYS A 295 3.45 -0.04 35.92
N ARG A 296 3.94 0.41 37.07
CA ARG A 296 3.97 1.81 37.50
C ARG A 296 5.41 2.30 37.58
N TRP A 297 5.68 3.47 37.00
CA TRP A 297 7.02 4.02 36.89
C TRP A 297 7.05 5.51 37.23
N THR A 298 7.81 5.88 38.27
CA THR A 298 8.10 7.29 38.57
C THR A 298 9.20 7.82 37.65
N LEU A 299 8.88 8.88 36.91
CA LEU A 299 9.79 9.51 35.95
C LEU A 299 10.96 10.16 36.70
N GLY A 300 12.17 9.65 36.45
CA GLY A 300 13.39 10.01 37.17
C GLY A 300 14.41 8.87 37.23
N GLY A 301 13.97 7.61 37.06
CA GLY A 301 14.84 6.47 36.82
C GLY A 301 15.26 6.36 35.35
N THR A 302 16.51 5.95 35.09
CA THR A 302 17.04 5.74 33.72
C THR A 302 16.82 4.32 33.20
N GLU A 303 16.28 3.42 34.03
CA GLU A 303 16.15 2.01 33.65
C GLU A 303 14.95 1.82 32.72
N PRO A 304 15.16 1.20 31.55
CA PRO A 304 14.05 0.86 30.67
C PRO A 304 13.18 -0.24 31.30
N VAL A 305 11.91 -0.26 30.91
CA VAL A 305 10.96 -1.28 31.35
C VAL A 305 10.86 -2.34 30.26
N MET A 306 11.13 -3.59 30.64
CA MET A 306 10.76 -4.74 29.81
C MET A 306 9.41 -5.28 30.24
N LEU A 307 8.54 -5.50 29.25
CA LEU A 307 7.22 -6.08 29.40
C LEU A 307 7.17 -7.33 28.52
N GLU A 308 6.74 -8.43 29.12
CA GLU A 308 6.39 -9.65 28.41
C GLU A 308 4.88 -9.58 28.16
N LEU A 309 4.50 -9.69 26.89
CA LEU A 309 3.13 -9.61 26.40
C LEU A 309 2.70 -11.02 25.99
N ASP A 310 1.52 -11.41 26.44
CA ASP A 310 0.89 -12.66 26.01
C ASP A 310 0.29 -12.45 24.60
N ALA A 311 0.21 -13.53 23.82
CA ALA A 311 -0.52 -13.54 22.54
C ALA A 311 -2.01 -13.19 22.70
N HIS A 312 -2.53 -13.21 23.92
CA HIS A 312 -3.92 -12.94 24.30
C HIS A 312 -4.15 -11.50 24.78
N ASP A 313 -3.09 -10.69 24.84
CA ASP A 313 -3.22 -9.29 25.23
C ASP A 313 -3.81 -8.47 24.08
N ASP A 314 -4.95 -7.81 24.31
CA ASP A 314 -5.70 -7.12 23.25
C ASP A 314 -5.18 -5.70 22.96
N ASN A 315 -4.67 -5.03 23.99
CA ASN A 315 -4.25 -3.63 23.92
C ASN A 315 -3.14 -3.30 24.92
N LEU A 316 -2.32 -2.32 24.56
CA LEU A 316 -1.33 -1.68 25.43
C LEU A 316 -1.74 -0.23 25.61
N GLU A 317 -1.92 0.19 26.86
CA GLU A 317 -2.23 1.56 27.21
C GLU A 317 -1.07 2.14 28.02
N VAL A 318 -0.59 3.31 27.61
CA VAL A 318 0.36 4.09 28.42
C VAL A 318 -0.37 5.32 28.93
N TRP A 319 -0.39 5.46 30.24
CA TRP A 319 -0.97 6.56 30.97
C TRP A 319 0.15 7.36 31.62
N GLY A 320 -0.05 8.66 31.82
CA GLY A 320 0.88 9.45 32.60
C GLY A 320 0.28 10.73 33.16
N GLY A 321 0.90 11.22 34.22
CA GLY A 321 0.41 12.35 34.99
C GLY A 321 1.04 12.43 36.37
N SER A 322 0.32 13.01 37.32
CA SER A 322 0.68 13.04 38.74
C SER A 322 -0.11 11.97 39.52
N ASP A 323 0.28 11.72 40.77
CA ASP A 323 -0.41 10.74 41.60
C ASP A 323 -1.85 11.22 41.86
N GLY A 324 -2.83 10.49 41.33
CA GLY A 324 -4.25 10.85 41.38
C GLY A 324 -4.83 11.53 40.13
N ASP A 325 -4.02 11.90 39.13
CA ASP A 325 -4.48 12.51 37.87
C ASP A 325 -3.73 11.91 36.68
N LEU A 326 -3.98 10.62 36.41
CA LEU A 326 -3.43 9.91 35.27
C LEU A 326 -4.27 10.18 34.02
N GLN A 327 -3.60 10.64 32.96
CA GLN A 327 -4.23 10.84 31.66
C GLN A 327 -3.70 9.81 30.66
N PRO A 328 -4.55 9.34 29.72
CA PRO A 328 -4.09 8.46 28.66
C PRO A 328 -3.09 9.22 27.78
N LEU A 329 -1.91 8.63 27.55
CA LEU A 329 -0.90 9.17 26.63
C LEU A 329 -0.93 8.46 25.29
N CYS A 330 -1.03 7.13 25.31
CA CYS A 330 -1.17 6.35 24.10
C CYS A 330 -1.91 5.04 24.26
N PHE A 331 -2.49 4.63 23.15
CA PHE A 331 -3.15 3.37 22.96
C PHE A 331 -2.49 2.67 21.79
N HIS A 332 -2.06 1.44 21.98
CA HIS A 332 -1.52 0.60 20.94
C HIS A 332 -2.31 -0.72 20.94
N PRO A 333 -3.16 -0.97 19.93
CA PRO A 333 -3.86 -2.25 19.83
C PRO A 333 -2.80 -3.35 19.59
N LEU A 334 -2.82 -4.39 20.43
CA LEU A 334 -1.94 -5.54 20.30
C LEU A 334 -2.58 -6.63 19.42
N TRP A 335 -3.90 -6.58 19.27
CA TRP A 335 -4.66 -7.49 18.41
C TRP A 335 -4.95 -6.92 17.01
N GLY A 336 -4.98 -7.80 16.00
CA GLY A 336 -5.59 -7.48 14.70
C GLY A 336 -4.68 -7.19 13.51
N GLY A 337 -3.45 -7.71 13.46
CA GLY A 337 -2.70 -7.78 12.19
C GLY A 337 -2.24 -6.43 11.60
N LEU A 338 -2.31 -5.34 12.37
CA LEU A 338 -1.27 -4.31 12.25
C LEU A 338 0.02 -5.01 12.66
N SER A 339 0.87 -5.27 11.66
CA SER A 339 2.14 -5.99 11.75
C SER A 339 2.72 -5.97 13.16
N SER A 340 2.90 -7.14 13.80
CA SER A 340 3.81 -7.23 14.95
C SER A 340 5.06 -6.48 14.51
N PRO A 341 5.49 -5.43 15.21
CA PRO A 341 6.58 -4.60 14.73
C PRO A 341 7.76 -5.53 14.45
N GLU A 342 8.34 -5.45 13.25
CA GLU A 342 9.43 -6.35 12.86
C GLU A 342 10.47 -6.36 13.99
N GLU A 343 11.01 -7.53 14.33
CA GLU A 343 11.95 -7.64 15.44
C GLU A 343 13.06 -6.59 15.34
N GLY A 344 13.22 -5.77 16.38
CA GLY A 344 14.18 -4.66 16.41
C GLY A 344 13.65 -3.31 15.90
N THR A 345 12.44 -3.23 15.38
CA THR A 345 11.79 -1.94 15.08
C THR A 345 11.58 -1.12 16.34
N SER A 346 11.78 0.18 16.20
CA SER A 346 11.57 1.14 17.28
C SER A 346 10.57 2.20 16.88
N GLU A 347 9.47 2.28 17.62
CA GLU A 347 8.52 3.39 17.49
C GLU A 347 8.86 4.49 18.50
N HIS A 348 8.66 5.73 18.07
CA HIS A 348 8.95 6.91 18.86
C HIS A 348 7.70 7.74 19.04
N MET A 349 7.42 8.12 20.28
CA MET A 349 6.29 8.94 20.63
C MET A 349 6.75 10.19 21.36
N SER A 350 6.43 11.36 20.81
CA SER A 350 6.70 12.63 21.46
C SER A 350 5.63 12.90 22.52
N LEU A 351 6.06 13.16 23.76
CA LEU A 351 5.19 13.55 24.86
C LEU A 351 5.14 15.08 25.05
N GLY A 352 5.73 15.84 24.12
CA GLY A 352 5.90 17.28 24.26
C GLY A 352 7.03 17.67 25.22
N GLN A 353 7.37 18.97 25.26
CA GLN A 353 8.42 19.54 26.13
C GLN A 353 9.80 18.85 26.06
N GLY A 354 10.12 18.17 24.95
CA GLY A 354 11.37 17.43 24.78
C GLY A 354 11.38 16.05 25.42
N ARG A 355 10.23 15.53 25.86
CA ARG A 355 10.10 14.18 26.40
C ARG A 355 9.61 13.23 25.31
N SER A 356 10.10 12.00 25.30
CA SER A 356 9.64 10.99 24.36
C SER A 356 9.68 9.58 24.95
N LEU A 357 8.73 8.74 24.54
CA LEU A 357 8.78 7.30 24.75
C LEU A 357 9.32 6.62 23.49
N ARG A 358 10.13 5.58 23.68
CA ARG A 358 10.55 4.66 22.64
C ARG A 358 10.07 3.27 22.99
N PHE A 359 9.36 2.67 22.05
CA PHE A 359 8.89 1.29 22.09
C PHE A 359 9.83 0.49 21.20
N ARG A 360 10.50 -0.54 21.72
CA ARG A 360 11.28 -1.47 20.90
C ARG A 360 10.79 -2.89 21.13
N TRP A 361 10.47 -3.57 20.05
CA TRP A 361 9.89 -4.90 20.09
C TRP A 361 10.98 -5.94 19.83
N PHE A 362 10.92 -7.02 20.59
CA PHE A 362 11.82 -8.17 20.54
C PHE A 362 10.98 -9.46 20.50
N ASP A 363 11.63 -10.56 20.13
CA ASP A 363 11.07 -11.92 20.18
C ASP A 363 9.68 -12.02 19.53
N HIS A 364 9.62 -11.62 18.25
CA HIS A 364 8.40 -11.64 17.44
C HIS A 364 7.21 -10.84 18.02
N GLY A 365 7.49 -9.81 18.83
CA GLY A 365 6.47 -8.91 19.38
C GLY A 365 6.00 -9.27 20.79
N THR A 366 6.53 -10.34 21.39
CA THR A 366 6.19 -10.76 22.77
C THR A 366 6.95 -9.96 23.82
N LEU A 367 8.10 -9.37 23.49
CA LEU A 367 8.89 -8.57 24.42
C LEU A 367 8.91 -7.11 23.99
N LEU A 368 8.32 -6.25 24.82
CA LEU A 368 8.31 -4.81 24.63
C LEU A 368 9.30 -4.13 25.59
N HIS A 369 10.25 -3.42 25.01
CA HIS A 369 11.20 -2.57 25.73
C HIS A 369 10.80 -1.11 25.62
N LEU A 370 10.27 -0.56 26.72
CA LEU A 370 9.83 0.81 26.83
C LEU A 370 10.92 1.66 27.47
N SER A 371 11.37 2.70 26.78
CA SER A 371 12.38 3.64 27.28
C SER A 371 11.84 5.06 27.27
N TYR A 372 12.03 5.78 28.37
CA TYR A 372 11.70 7.20 28.48
C TYR A 372 12.95 8.06 28.29
N PHE A 373 12.84 9.10 27.48
CA PHE A 373 13.91 10.07 27.24
C PHE A 373 13.44 11.47 27.59
N ASP A 374 14.22 12.18 28.39
CA ASP A 374 14.07 13.61 28.65
C ASP A 374 15.16 14.38 27.90
N ASN A 375 14.85 14.81 26.68
CA ASN A 375 15.76 15.53 25.80
C ASN A 375 15.81 17.04 26.12
N ARG A 376 15.35 17.50 27.30
CA ARG A 376 15.49 18.92 27.71
C ARG A 376 16.94 19.38 27.68
N PHE A 377 17.89 18.51 28.04
CA PHE A 377 19.32 18.83 27.96
C PHE A 377 19.81 18.91 26.51
N GLN A 378 19.38 18.00 25.62
CA GLN A 378 19.72 18.08 24.19
C GLN A 378 19.13 19.34 23.53
N ARG A 379 17.95 19.80 23.95
CA ARG A 379 17.39 21.09 23.53
C ARG A 379 18.21 22.27 24.03
N LEU A 380 18.71 22.21 25.27
CA LEU A 380 19.62 23.23 25.79
C LEU A 380 20.92 23.26 24.96
N VAL A 381 21.49 22.10 24.66
CA VAL A 381 22.70 21.96 23.82
C VAL A 381 22.44 22.44 22.39
N SER A 382 21.31 22.11 21.77
CA SER A 382 21.00 22.57 20.41
C SER A 382 20.69 24.07 20.35
N THR A 383 20.07 24.62 21.39
CA THR A 383 19.82 26.06 21.54
C THR A 383 21.13 26.80 21.76
N LEU A 384 22.03 26.26 22.58
CA LEU A 384 23.39 26.77 22.76
C LEU A 384 24.21 26.66 21.45
N ALA A 385 24.07 25.58 20.69
CA ALA A 385 24.74 25.41 19.40
C ALA A 385 24.21 26.38 18.34
N GLN A 386 22.91 26.63 18.28
CA GLN A 386 22.31 27.65 17.42
C GLN A 386 22.75 29.05 17.84
N TRP A 387 22.74 29.36 19.14
CA TRP A 387 23.27 30.60 19.69
C TRP A 387 24.76 30.78 19.36
N TRP A 388 25.54 29.71 19.43
CA TRP A 388 26.97 29.70 19.09
C TRP A 388 27.21 29.91 17.60
N SER A 389 26.40 29.31 16.73
CA SER A 389 26.46 29.54 15.27
C SER A 389 26.16 31.00 14.91
N GLY A 390 25.33 31.70 15.70
CA GLY A 390 25.10 33.13 15.57
C GLY A 390 26.27 34.01 16.03
N LEU A 391 27.04 33.57 17.03
CA LEU A 391 28.20 34.30 17.59
C LEU A 391 29.49 34.15 16.78
N ALA A 392 29.57 33.16 15.89
CA ALA A 392 30.73 32.88 15.05
C ALA A 392 31.12 34.01 14.07
N THR A 393 30.39 35.12 14.05
CA THR A 393 30.69 36.32 13.25
C THR A 393 31.63 37.32 13.96
N THR A 394 32.02 37.09 15.23
CA THR A 394 32.97 37.98 15.94
C THR A 394 34.19 37.23 16.51
N PRO A 395 35.43 37.59 16.10
CA PRO A 395 36.63 36.80 16.39
C PRO A 395 37.09 36.81 17.86
N ARG A 396 36.52 37.68 18.72
CA ARG A 396 36.96 37.82 20.13
C ARG A 396 36.39 36.78 21.09
N TRP A 397 35.26 36.14 20.77
CA TRP A 397 34.61 35.16 21.66
C TRP A 397 35.06 33.70 21.41
N VAL A 398 35.63 33.42 20.23
CA VAL A 398 36.06 32.07 19.83
C VAL A 398 37.18 31.54 20.73
N LEU A 399 38.09 32.40 21.20
CA LEU A 399 39.23 32.01 22.04
C LEU A 399 38.85 31.70 23.50
N VAL A 400 37.89 32.45 24.07
CA VAL A 400 37.49 32.27 25.48
C VAL A 400 36.57 31.06 25.64
N CYS A 401 35.65 30.84 24.70
CA CYS A 401 34.75 29.68 24.74
C CYS A 401 35.45 28.37 24.35
N GLY A 402 36.43 28.42 23.43
CA GLY A 402 37.19 27.23 23.02
C GLY A 402 37.99 26.59 24.16
N LEU A 403 38.56 27.40 25.07
CA LEU A 403 39.35 26.92 26.21
C LEU A 403 38.53 26.22 27.30
N ILE A 404 37.24 26.56 27.43
CA ILE A 404 36.35 25.96 28.45
C ILE A 404 35.63 24.72 27.91
N LEU A 405 35.36 24.65 26.60
CA LEU A 405 34.55 23.59 26.00
C LEU A 405 35.34 22.39 25.44
N LEU A 406 36.62 22.56 25.10
CA LEU A 406 37.49 21.46 24.64
C LEU A 406 37.61 20.27 25.61
N PRO A 407 37.67 20.45 26.95
CA PRO A 407 37.67 19.33 27.89
C PRO A 407 36.31 18.61 27.96
N LEU A 408 35.20 19.34 27.76
CA LEU A 408 33.84 18.77 27.77
C LEU A 408 33.55 17.99 26.48
N LEU A 409 34.09 18.43 25.34
CA LEU A 409 33.95 17.74 24.04
C LEU A 409 34.76 16.43 24.00
N GLY A 410 35.94 16.41 24.63
CA GLY A 410 36.78 15.20 24.75
C GLY A 410 36.17 14.11 25.61
N TRP A 411 35.30 14.45 26.57
CA TRP A 411 34.56 13.49 27.38
C TRP A 411 33.37 12.87 26.64
N PHE A 412 32.83 13.54 25.62
CA PHE A 412 31.59 13.14 24.93
C PHE A 412 31.81 12.34 23.63
N LEU A 413 32.96 12.48 22.96
CA LEU A 413 33.27 11.74 21.72
C LEU A 413 33.49 10.22 21.91
N GLY A 414 33.28 9.69 23.12
CA GLY A 414 33.35 8.25 23.42
C GLY A 414 32.10 7.43 23.02
N THR A 415 30.95 8.05 22.72
CA THR A 415 29.75 7.27 22.35
C THR A 415 28.80 8.06 21.43
N SER A 416 28.35 7.40 20.36
CA SER A 416 27.13 7.63 19.53
C SER A 416 27.25 8.37 18.18
N ARG A 417 26.79 7.65 17.12
CA ARG A 417 26.40 8.16 15.78
C ARG A 417 25.01 8.81 15.86
N ALA A 418 24.81 9.94 15.17
CA ALA A 418 23.53 10.63 15.07
C ALA A 418 22.69 10.15 13.86
N PRO A 419 21.35 10.02 13.97
CA PRO A 419 20.44 10.00 12.83
C PRO A 419 19.78 11.37 12.57
N GLN A 420 19.38 11.58 11.31
CA GLN A 420 18.80 12.81 10.77
C GLN A 420 17.32 13.02 11.22
N LEU A 421 16.94 14.29 11.36
CA LEU A 421 15.60 14.78 11.73
C LEU A 421 14.63 14.68 10.53
N ILE A 422 13.41 14.21 10.77
CA ILE A 422 12.27 14.27 9.82
C ILE A 422 11.24 15.27 10.39
N ASP A 423 10.69 16.11 9.51
CA ASP A 423 9.68 17.14 9.83
C ASP A 423 8.33 16.57 10.30
N PRO A 424 7.53 17.35 11.07
CA PRO A 424 6.28 16.89 11.65
C PRO A 424 5.16 16.70 10.61
N ILE A 425 4.41 15.60 10.77
CA ILE A 425 3.20 15.24 10.02
C ILE A 425 2.03 16.12 10.47
N PRO A 426 1.27 16.78 9.56
CA PRO A 426 0.06 17.51 9.92
C PRO A 426 -1.15 16.58 10.13
N ASP A 427 -2.08 17.05 10.97
CA ASP A 427 -3.23 16.33 11.54
C ASP A 427 -4.17 15.67 10.51
N ILE A 428 -4.64 14.46 10.86
CA ILE A 428 -5.67 13.71 10.14
C ILE A 428 -7.05 14.24 10.59
N VAL A 429 -7.75 14.89 9.65
CA VAL A 429 -9.15 15.32 9.80
C VAL A 429 -10.07 14.17 9.35
N ARG A 430 -11.11 13.88 10.15
CA ARG A 430 -12.22 12.95 9.82
C ARG A 430 -12.91 13.39 8.53
N SER A 431 -13.14 12.48 7.57
CA SER A 431 -13.77 12.80 6.28
C SER A 431 -14.98 11.91 5.99
N ASP A 432 -16.15 12.39 6.40
CA ASP A 432 -17.32 12.23 5.56
C ASP A 432 -17.33 13.48 4.66
N GLU A 433 -17.30 13.30 3.34
CA GLU A 433 -17.32 14.36 2.31
C GLU A 433 -16.02 15.10 1.93
N VAL A 434 -14.93 14.39 1.59
CA VAL A 434 -13.84 15.01 0.80
C VAL A 434 -13.81 14.43 -0.62
N PRO A 435 -14.10 15.23 -1.68
CA PRO A 435 -13.73 14.85 -3.03
C PRO A 435 -12.19 14.76 -3.06
N PHE A 436 -11.65 13.68 -3.63
CA PHE A 436 -10.23 13.35 -3.67
C PHE A 436 -9.39 14.50 -4.25
N ALA A 437 -9.05 15.48 -3.41
CA ALA A 437 -8.16 16.57 -3.74
C ALA A 437 -6.74 16.01 -3.63
N PHE A 438 -6.16 15.69 -4.79
CA PHE A 438 -4.78 15.25 -4.89
C PHE A 438 -3.85 16.26 -4.20
N PRO A 439 -2.86 15.84 -3.39
CA PRO A 439 -1.78 16.73 -3.03
C PRO A 439 -1.08 17.18 -4.35
N PRO A 440 -0.86 18.49 -4.56
CA PRO A 440 -0.44 19.03 -5.86
C PRO A 440 1.01 18.71 -6.27
N GLU A 441 1.77 17.95 -5.48
CA GLU A 441 3.21 17.80 -5.65
C GLU A 441 3.61 16.53 -6.42
N THR A 442 3.37 16.50 -7.73
CA THR A 442 3.75 15.37 -8.60
C THR A 442 5.27 15.14 -8.69
N ARG A 443 6.06 16.21 -8.57
CA ARG A 443 7.53 16.13 -8.62
C ARG A 443 8.10 15.26 -7.51
N THR A 444 7.43 15.20 -6.36
CA THR A 444 7.83 14.37 -5.22
C THR A 444 7.63 12.89 -5.54
N TYR A 445 6.57 12.52 -6.27
CA TYR A 445 6.31 11.14 -6.67
C TYR A 445 7.30 10.63 -7.73
N ASP A 446 7.61 11.44 -8.74
CA ASP A 446 8.56 11.06 -9.78
C ASP A 446 9.96 10.79 -9.20
N ARG A 447 10.39 11.61 -8.23
CA ARG A 447 11.64 11.41 -7.49
C ARG A 447 11.67 10.11 -6.69
N GLU A 448 10.59 9.80 -5.97
CA GLU A 448 10.52 8.55 -5.19
C GLU A 448 10.47 7.31 -6.10
N ILE A 449 9.77 7.37 -7.24
CA ILE A 449 9.77 6.28 -8.23
C ILE A 449 11.16 6.13 -8.85
N ALA A 450 11.81 7.24 -9.22
CA ALA A 450 13.17 7.23 -9.73
C ALA A 450 14.14 6.59 -8.72
N LYS A 451 14.02 6.94 -7.44
CA LYS A 451 14.79 6.35 -6.36
C LYS A 451 14.55 4.85 -6.21
N ALA A 452 13.29 4.40 -6.21
CA ALA A 452 12.95 2.99 -6.12
C ALA A 452 13.49 2.17 -7.31
N LEU A 453 13.40 2.71 -8.54
CA LEU A 453 13.97 2.10 -9.73
C LEU A 453 15.51 2.02 -9.64
N PHE A 454 16.15 3.10 -9.19
CA PHE A 454 17.59 3.12 -8.98
C PHE A 454 18.03 2.08 -7.94
N GLU A 455 17.37 2.00 -6.79
CA GLU A 455 17.69 1.01 -5.75
C GLU A 455 17.52 -0.43 -6.26
N ARG A 456 16.46 -0.70 -7.04
CA ARG A 456 16.29 -2.01 -7.69
C ARG A 456 17.39 -2.30 -8.70
N GLY A 457 17.78 -1.30 -9.51
CA GLY A 457 18.88 -1.41 -10.47
C GLY A 457 20.20 -1.74 -9.79
N VAL A 458 20.51 -1.10 -8.65
CA VAL A 458 21.71 -1.39 -7.84
C VAL A 458 21.68 -2.84 -7.34
N HIS A 459 20.53 -3.31 -6.85
CA HIS A 459 20.38 -4.70 -6.41
C HIS A 459 20.57 -5.72 -7.55
N LEU A 460 20.09 -5.39 -8.76
CA LEU A 460 20.28 -6.22 -9.95
C LEU A 460 21.74 -6.25 -10.42
N LEU A 461 22.47 -5.13 -10.34
CA LEU A 461 23.91 -5.07 -10.63
C LEU A 461 24.75 -5.95 -9.69
N GLY A 462 24.29 -6.19 -8.46
CA GLY A 462 24.96 -7.10 -7.53
C GLY A 462 24.87 -8.58 -7.92
N ARG A 463 24.10 -8.92 -8.96
CA ARG A 463 23.93 -10.29 -9.47
C ARG A 463 24.80 -10.49 -10.70
N ASP A 464 25.58 -11.58 -10.71
CA ASP A 464 26.53 -11.88 -11.79
C ASP A 464 25.84 -12.54 -13.00
N SER A 465 24.94 -11.78 -13.66
CA SER A 465 24.20 -12.23 -14.83
C SER A 465 24.04 -11.10 -15.84
N ALA A 466 24.41 -11.37 -17.09
CA ALA A 466 24.23 -10.41 -18.18
C ALA A 466 22.76 -10.01 -18.40
N GLU A 467 21.80 -10.87 -18.05
CA GLU A 467 20.37 -10.53 -18.11
C GLU A 467 19.98 -9.54 -17.01
N ASP A 468 20.50 -9.74 -15.80
CA ASP A 468 20.28 -8.84 -14.66
C ASP A 468 20.95 -7.48 -14.91
N HIS A 469 22.16 -7.44 -15.47
CA HIS A 469 22.82 -6.19 -15.87
C HIS A 469 22.02 -5.41 -16.92
N ARG A 470 21.43 -6.10 -17.91
CA ARG A 470 20.53 -5.46 -18.89
C ARG A 470 19.25 -4.94 -18.25
N ALA A 471 18.73 -5.62 -17.23
CA ALA A 471 17.57 -5.15 -16.47
C ALA A 471 17.92 -3.92 -15.63
N ALA A 472 19.06 -3.95 -14.93
CA ALA A 472 19.57 -2.81 -14.19
C ALA A 472 19.75 -1.57 -15.07
N LEU A 473 20.34 -1.73 -16.27
CA LEU A 473 20.49 -0.63 -17.22
C LEU A 473 19.16 0.03 -17.58
N ARG A 474 18.11 -0.77 -17.85
CA ARG A 474 16.77 -0.24 -18.14
C ARG A 474 16.18 0.52 -16.94
N ASP A 475 16.44 0.04 -15.73
CA ASP A 475 15.95 0.66 -14.50
C ASP A 475 16.61 2.02 -14.26
N PHE A 476 17.93 2.12 -14.45
CA PHE A 476 18.64 3.38 -14.34
C PHE A 476 18.24 4.37 -15.45
N GLU A 477 18.08 3.91 -16.69
CA GLU A 477 17.58 4.73 -17.81
C GLU A 477 16.19 5.30 -17.50
N LEU A 478 15.31 4.50 -16.88
CA LEU A 478 13.97 4.94 -16.50
C LEU A 478 14.01 5.89 -15.28
N ALA A 479 14.86 5.61 -14.29
CA ALA A 479 15.08 6.48 -13.14
C ALA A 479 15.58 7.86 -13.57
N TYR A 480 16.56 7.93 -14.48
CA TYR A 480 17.07 9.19 -15.01
C TYR A 480 16.04 9.94 -15.86
N ARG A 481 15.18 9.22 -16.59
CA ARG A 481 14.09 9.85 -17.36
C ARG A 481 13.04 10.48 -16.43
N LEU A 482 12.78 9.84 -15.30
CA LEU A 482 11.85 10.30 -14.27
C LEU A 482 12.38 11.50 -13.50
N ASP A 483 13.65 11.44 -13.10
CA ASP A 483 14.34 12.55 -12.43
C ASP A 483 15.70 12.82 -13.10
N PRO A 484 15.75 13.75 -14.08
CA PRO A 484 17.00 14.14 -14.72
C PRO A 484 18.02 14.81 -13.77
N GLU A 485 17.60 15.22 -12.57
CA GLU A 485 18.52 15.70 -11.53
C GLU A 485 19.20 14.55 -10.78
N PHE A 486 18.79 13.30 -11.01
CA PHE A 486 19.34 12.14 -10.33
C PHE A 486 20.65 11.65 -10.98
N VAL A 487 21.71 12.45 -10.87
CA VAL A 487 23.02 12.22 -11.51
C VAL A 487 23.61 10.84 -11.24
N ARG A 488 23.39 10.28 -10.04
CA ARG A 488 23.83 8.92 -9.68
C ARG A 488 23.30 7.85 -10.64
N ALA A 489 22.11 8.05 -11.23
CA ALA A 489 21.58 7.13 -12.23
C ALA A 489 22.46 7.09 -13.48
N LEU A 490 23.03 8.21 -13.94
CA LEU A 490 23.95 8.24 -15.10
C LEU A 490 25.23 7.45 -14.83
N GLU A 491 25.83 7.60 -13.64
CA GLU A 491 27.02 6.84 -13.24
C GLU A 491 26.75 5.32 -13.33
N HIS A 492 25.59 4.89 -12.85
CA HIS A 492 25.20 3.49 -12.86
C HIS A 492 24.75 3.01 -14.26
N MET A 493 24.24 3.90 -15.12
CA MET A 493 23.99 3.61 -16.54
C MET A 493 25.29 3.31 -17.28
N ILE A 494 26.36 4.07 -17.03
CA ILE A 494 27.69 3.82 -17.62
C ILE A 494 28.18 2.45 -17.20
N LEU A 495 28.22 2.17 -15.90
CA LEU A 495 28.66 0.89 -15.34
C LEU A 495 27.84 -0.29 -15.89
N ALA A 496 26.51 -0.17 -15.89
CA ALA A 496 25.63 -1.24 -16.38
C ALA A 496 25.80 -1.47 -17.89
N ALA A 497 26.06 -0.43 -18.69
CA ALA A 497 26.33 -0.56 -20.12
C ALA A 497 27.67 -1.28 -20.39
N GLU A 498 28.72 -0.94 -19.64
CA GLU A 498 30.02 -1.62 -19.71
C GLU A 498 29.89 -3.11 -19.35
N LEU A 499 29.16 -3.44 -18.29
CA LEU A 499 28.91 -4.82 -17.86
C LEU A 499 28.08 -5.64 -18.85
N VAL A 500 27.30 -4.98 -19.72
CA VAL A 500 26.56 -5.62 -20.82
C VAL A 500 27.41 -5.73 -22.10
N GLY A 501 28.56 -5.04 -22.16
CA GLY A 501 29.44 -4.96 -23.33
C GLY A 501 28.97 -3.95 -24.39
N ASP A 502 28.15 -2.97 -24.00
CA ASP A 502 27.62 -1.92 -24.90
C ASP A 502 28.47 -0.63 -24.76
N GLU A 503 29.69 -0.67 -25.30
CA GLU A 503 30.68 0.42 -25.20
C GLU A 503 30.18 1.74 -25.81
N GLU A 504 29.37 1.67 -26.87
CA GLU A 504 28.78 2.84 -27.52
C GLU A 504 27.84 3.59 -26.57
N LYS A 505 26.96 2.86 -25.88
CA LYS A 505 26.09 3.47 -24.86
C LYS A 505 26.86 3.99 -23.66
N ALA A 506 27.86 3.26 -23.18
CA ALA A 506 28.69 3.71 -22.06
C ALA A 506 29.37 5.05 -22.40
N ALA A 507 29.97 5.18 -23.59
CA ALA A 507 30.57 6.42 -24.06
C ALA A 507 29.55 7.57 -24.16
N LYS A 508 28.35 7.28 -24.67
CA LYS A 508 27.25 8.26 -24.73
C LYS A 508 26.83 8.75 -23.34
N TYR A 509 26.66 7.85 -22.37
CA TYR A 509 26.28 8.21 -21.01
C TYR A 509 27.39 8.97 -20.28
N MET A 510 28.66 8.65 -20.55
CA MET A 510 29.81 9.40 -20.07
C MET A 510 29.83 10.83 -20.62
N GLU A 511 29.47 11.04 -21.89
CA GLU A 511 29.34 12.39 -22.45
C GLU A 511 28.19 13.17 -21.82
N MET A 512 27.04 12.52 -21.57
CA MET A 512 25.92 13.13 -20.85
C MET A 512 26.31 13.56 -19.43
N LEU A 513 27.06 12.72 -18.70
CA LEU A 513 27.56 13.03 -17.36
C LEU A 513 28.50 14.24 -17.39
N LYS A 514 29.46 14.28 -18.33
CA LYS A 514 30.38 15.43 -18.51
C LYS A 514 29.66 16.74 -18.82
N ARG A 515 28.61 16.70 -19.64
CA ARG A 515 27.81 17.89 -19.94
C ARG A 515 27.09 18.39 -18.69
N ARG A 516 26.63 17.48 -17.83
CA ARG A 516 25.94 17.85 -16.58
C ARG A 516 26.86 18.47 -15.55
N ASP A 517 28.11 17.99 -15.44
CA ASP A 517 29.12 18.59 -14.56
C ASP A 517 29.55 20.02 -14.99
N GLN A 518 29.28 20.39 -16.25
CA GLN A 518 29.55 21.72 -16.80
C GLN A 518 28.38 22.70 -16.61
N GLU A 519 27.20 22.21 -16.22
CA GLU A 519 26.05 23.06 -15.90
C GLU A 519 26.17 23.52 -14.42
N PRO A 520 26.26 24.83 -14.16
CA PRO A 520 26.54 25.38 -12.84
C PRO A 520 25.38 25.28 -11.84
#